data_AF-A0A436WDR9-F1
#
_entry.id   AF-A0A436WDR9-F1
#
_cell.length_a   1.000
_cell.length_b   1.000
_cell.length_c   1.000
_cell.angle_alpha   90.00
_cell.angle_beta   90.00
_cell.angle_gamma   90.00
#
_symmetry.space_group_name_H-M   'P 1'
#
loop_
_entity.id
_entity.type
_entity.pdbx_description
1 polymer ?
#
loop_
_entity_poly.entity_id
_entity_poly.type
_entity_poly.pdbx_seq_one_letter_code
_entity_poly.pdbx_strand_id
1 'polypeptide(L)' 'LLAIGIGHDVTRYYRRAVTIVDAEELAGAMTEQLASLFGEESAREMRRGGLRRAG' A
#
# COMPACT_ATOMS: atom_id res chain seq x y z
N LEU A 1 1.76 -9.74 3.98
CA LEU A 1 1.59 -10.04 2.54
C LEU A 1 0.35 -9.31 2.05
N LEU A 2 0.43 -8.64 0.90
CA LEU A 2 -0.70 -7.99 0.23
C LEU A 2 -1.13 -8.89 -0.94
N ALA A 3 -2.41 -9.24 -1.01
CA ALA A 3 -2.97 -10.04 -2.10
C ALA A 3 -3.76 -9.17 -3.07
N ILE A 4 -3.61 -9.39 -4.38
CA ILE A 4 -4.41 -8.74 -5.42
C ILE A 4 -5.24 -9.82 -6.10
N GLY A 5 -6.56 -9.78 -5.92
CA GLY A 5 -7.52 -10.66 -6.59
C GLY A 5 -8.06 -9.99 -7.85
N ILE A 6 -8.03 -10.69 -8.99
CA ILE A 6 -8.58 -10.19 -10.26
C ILE A 6 -9.89 -10.93 -10.55
N GLY A 7 -11.00 -10.21 -10.61
CA GLY A 7 -12.33 -10.78 -10.87
C GLY A 7 -12.85 -11.70 -9.75
N HIS A 8 -12.18 -11.76 -8.59
CA HIS A 8 -12.62 -12.57 -7.45
C HIS A 8 -12.16 -11.98 -6.12
N ASP A 9 -12.97 -12.17 -5.08
CA ASP A 9 -12.69 -11.71 -3.73
C ASP A 9 -11.75 -12.68 -2.99
N VAL A 10 -10.62 -12.16 -2.50
CA VAL A 10 -9.62 -12.90 -1.73
C VAL A 10 -9.55 -12.47 -0.26
N THR A 11 -10.40 -11.54 0.18
CA THR A 11 -10.40 -10.98 1.55
C THR A 11 -10.67 -12.03 2.63
N ARG A 12 -11.35 -13.13 2.26
CA ARG A 12 -11.62 -14.28 3.15
C ARG A 12 -10.37 -14.92 3.72
N TYR A 13 -9.27 -14.90 2.98
CA TYR A 13 -8.02 -15.57 3.35
C TYR A 13 -6.88 -14.57 3.62
N TYR A 14 -6.99 -13.35 3.10
CA TYR A 14 -5.96 -12.33 3.22
C TYR A 14 -6.50 -11.07 3.89
N ARG A 15 -5.97 -10.79 5.09
CA ARG A 15 -6.31 -9.59 5.87
C ARG A 15 -6.02 -8.27 5.14
N ARG A 16 -5.03 -8.27 4.24
CA ARG A 16 -4.67 -7.14 3.39
C ARG A 16 -4.83 -7.57 1.95
N ALA A 17 -5.91 -7.12 1.32
CA ALA A 17 -6.24 -7.48 -0.04
C ALA A 17 -6.82 -6.27 -0.80
N VAL A 18 -6.60 -6.28 -2.11
CA VAL A 18 -7.25 -5.41 -3.09
C VAL A 18 -7.89 -6.30 -4.13
N THR A 19 -9.12 -5.99 -4.52
CA THR A 19 -9.83 -6.69 -5.60
C THR A 19 -9.99 -5.72 -6.75
N ILE A 20 -9.53 -6.14 -7.94
CA ILE A 20 -9.69 -5.40 -9.19
C ILE A 20 -10.59 -6.19 -10.13
N VAL A 21 -11.23 -5.50 -11.08
CA VAL A 21 -12.21 -6.13 -11.97
C VAL A 21 -11.51 -6.91 -13.07
N ASP A 22 -10.47 -6.33 -13.67
CA ASP A 22 -9.70 -6.90 -14.77
C ASP A 22 -8.19 -6.70 -14.60
N ALA A 23 -7.42 -7.28 -15.52
CA ALA A 23 -5.95 -7.23 -15.45
C ALA A 23 -5.35 -5.90 -15.93
N GLU A 24 -6.11 -5.06 -16.64
CA GLU A 24 -5.63 -3.77 -17.11
C GLU A 24 -5.48 -2.79 -15.92
N GLU A 25 -6.33 -2.94 -14.90
CA GLU A 25 -6.27 -2.20 -13.64
C GLU A 25 -5.05 -2.57 -12.76
N LEU A 26 -4.37 -3.69 -13.03
CA LEU A 26 -3.31 -4.22 -12.17
C LEU A 26 -2.14 -3.25 -12.01
N ALA A 27 -1.71 -2.62 -13.10
CA ALA A 27 -0.57 -1.70 -13.07
C ALA A 27 -0.87 -0.45 -12.21
N GLY A 28 -2.10 0.07 -12.30
CA GLY A 28 -2.58 1.17 -11.47
C GLY A 28 -2.63 0.78 -10.00
N ALA A 29 -3.28 -0.35 -9.70
CA ALA A 29 -3.37 -0.87 -8.33
C ALA A 29 -1.98 -1.13 -7.72
N MET A 30 -1.04 -1.71 -8.46
CA MET A 30 0.33 -1.90 -7.99
C MET A 30 1.03 -0.57 -7.70
N THR A 31 0.88 0.42 -8.57
CA THR A 31 1.48 1.75 -8.40
C THR A 31 0.95 2.45 -7.16
N GLU A 32 -0.36 2.42 -6.93
CA GLU A 32 -0.98 3.00 -5.73
C GLU A 32 -0.51 2.32 -4.45
N GLN A 33 -0.41 0.99 -4.46
CA GLN A 33 0.07 0.24 -3.29
C GLN A 33 1.55 0.53 -3.00
N LEU A 34 2.39 0.65 -4.03
CA LEU A 34 3.78 1.07 -3.88
C LEU A 34 3.87 2.51 -3.37
N ALA A 35 3.11 3.43 -3.95
CA ALA A 35 3.09 4.83 -3.52
C ALA A 35 2.67 4.97 -2.04
N SER A 36 1.69 4.18 -1.60
CA SER A 36 1.29 4.13 -0.18
C SER A 36 2.43 3.66 0.72
N LEU A 37 3.14 2.58 0.35
CA LEU A 37 4.27 2.06 1.14
C LEU A 37 5.38 3.09 1.32
N PHE A 38 5.80 3.75 0.24
CA PHE A 38 6.92 4.70 0.28
C PHE A 38 6.52 6.09 0.80
N GLY A 39 5.28 6.51 0.56
CA GLY A 39 4.73 7.75 1.10
C GLY A 39 4.57 7.70 2.63
N GLU A 40 4.12 6.57 3.17
CA GLU A 40 4.06 6.35 4.62
C GLU A 40 5.46 6.37 5.27
N GLU A 41 6.44 5.74 4.63
CA GLU A 41 7.82 5.72 5.13
C GLU A 41 8.41 7.13 5.22
N SER A 42 8.23 7.92 4.16
CA SER A 42 8.67 9.32 4.10
C SER A 42 8.06 10.16 5.22
N ALA A 43 6.75 10.02 5.47
CA ALA A 43 6.07 10.73 6.56
C ALA A 43 6.57 10.29 7.95
N ARG A 44 6.87 9.00 8.15
CA ARG A 44 7.43 8.50 9.42
C ARG A 44 8.85 9.01 9.65
N GLU A 45 9.67 9.08 8.61
CA GLU A 45 11.03 9.63 8.70
C GLU A 45 11.00 11.10 9.08
N MET A 46 10.16 11.90 8.41
CA MET A 46 10.02 13.34 8.67
C MET A 46 9.63 13.61 10.13
N ARG A 47 8.71 12.80 10.70
CA ARG A 47 8.32 12.87 12.11
C ARG A 47 9.49 12.55 13.06
N ARG A 48 10.28 11.51 12.77
CA ARG A 48 11.47 11.17 13.59
C ARG A 48 12.55 12.24 13.52
N GLY A 49 12.77 12.82 12.33
CA GLY A 49 13.76 13.89 12.14
C GLY A 49 13.38 15.18 12.89
N GLY A 50 12.08 15.50 12.97
CA GLY A 50 11.58 16.64 13.74
C GLY A 50 11.79 16.49 15.25
N LEU A 51 11.58 15.29 15.80
CA LEU A 51 11.80 14.98 17.22
C LEU A 51 13.27 15.08 17.64
N ARG A 52 14.21 14.79 16.74
CA ARG A 52 15.66 14.85 17.02
C ARG A 52 16.24 16.27 17.01
N ARG A 53 15.54 17.25 16.45
CA ARG A 53 15.98 18.65 16.40
C ARG A 53 15.51 19.49 17.58
N ALA A 54 14.70 18.94 18.48
CA ALA A 54 14.09 19.66 19.60
C ALA A 54 14.72 19.33 20.97
N GLY A 55 15.86 18.63 21.02
CA GLY A 55 16.66 18.40 22.22
C GLY A 55 18.06 18.98 22.05
#